data_AF-A0AA40EV72-F1
#
_entry.id   AF-A0AA40EV72-F1
#
_cell.length_a   1.000
_cell.length_b   1.000
_cell.length_c   1.000
_cell.angle_alpha   90.00
_cell.angle_beta   90.00
_cell.angle_gamma   90.00
#
_symmetry.space_group_name_H-M   'P 1'
#
loop_
_entity.id
_entity.type
_entity.pdbx_description
1 polymer ?
#
loop_
_entity_poly.entity_id
_entity_poly.type
_entity_poly.pdbx_seq_one_letter_code
_entity_poly.pdbx_strand_id
1 'polypeptide(L)'
;MGWFDSWFGGESTGADPLAKLDPKLRDYLRRESPIKYTTEEEQHQTQNPPEQAEKQPPQESATADDKPPLVPPQSLFPDGRYAHLWKTYRPLAEIEAETKTDHEKLMDVLDAYKGRKAQIGRAALENCADEQMDWAACMKGGEWTDRMTMCRKQVQRFERCYMTQSVCSPLSLTMVGVVGGC
;
A
#
# COMPACT_ATOMS: atom_id res chain seq x y z
N MET A 1 -28.54 -20.36 13.78
CA MET A 1 -27.76 -20.74 12.59
C MET A 1 -26.30 -20.82 12.99
N GLY A 2 -25.84 -21.98 13.45
CA GLY A 2 -24.53 -22.19 14.07
C GLY A 2 -23.78 -23.32 13.38
N TRP A 3 -23.12 -23.02 12.26
CA TRP A 3 -22.29 -23.99 11.54
C TRP A 3 -20.80 -23.63 11.54
N PHE A 4 -20.44 -22.36 11.84
CA PHE A 4 -19.04 -21.93 11.92
C PHE A 4 -18.34 -22.33 13.24
N ASP A 5 -19.08 -22.49 14.33
CA ASP A 5 -18.53 -22.86 15.65
C ASP A 5 -18.04 -24.32 15.71
N SER A 6 -18.52 -25.20 14.81
CA SER A 6 -18.15 -26.62 14.80
C SER A 6 -16.85 -26.91 14.03
N TRP A 7 -16.43 -26.03 13.11
CA TRP A 7 -15.17 -26.24 12.38
C TRP A 7 -13.94 -25.79 13.18
N PHE A 8 -14.13 -24.89 14.16
CA PHE A 8 -13.04 -24.37 14.99
C PHE A 8 -13.10 -24.86 16.45
N GLY A 9 -13.87 -25.91 16.73
CA GLY A 9 -14.03 -26.47 18.07
C GLY A 9 -12.71 -26.93 18.70
N GLY A 10 -12.37 -26.36 19.86
CA GLY A 10 -11.30 -26.85 20.72
C GLY A 10 -10.81 -25.87 21.81
N GLU A 11 -11.67 -25.66 22.81
CA GLU A 11 -11.47 -25.26 24.22
C GLU A 11 -10.09 -24.73 24.72
N SER A 12 -10.18 -23.52 25.28
CA SER A 12 -9.35 -22.72 26.21
C SER A 12 -8.00 -23.22 26.77
N THR A 13 -6.99 -22.34 26.75
CA THR A 13 -6.23 -21.81 27.93
C THR A 13 -4.96 -21.11 27.45
N GLY A 14 -4.84 -19.78 27.62
CA GLY A 14 -3.59 -18.99 27.72
C GLY A 14 -2.37 -19.29 26.85
N ALA A 15 -2.50 -20.08 25.78
CA ALA A 15 -1.38 -20.66 25.06
C ALA A 15 -1.33 -20.05 23.66
N ASP A 16 -0.15 -19.53 23.37
CA ASP A 16 0.26 -18.81 22.17
C ASP A 16 -0.52 -19.25 20.92
N PRO A 17 -1.33 -18.37 20.28
CA PRO A 17 -2.19 -18.73 19.14
C PRO A 17 -1.38 -19.20 17.91
N LEU A 18 -0.06 -19.02 17.94
CA LEU A 18 0.87 -19.51 16.93
C LEU A 18 1.28 -20.98 17.14
N ALA A 19 0.99 -21.59 18.30
CA ALA A 19 1.42 -22.94 18.68
C ALA A 19 0.82 -24.07 17.81
N LYS A 20 -0.24 -23.79 17.04
CA LYS A 20 -0.86 -24.75 16.10
C LYS A 20 -0.39 -24.59 14.64
N LEU A 21 0.47 -23.62 14.31
CA LEU A 21 1.01 -23.45 12.96
C LEU A 21 2.22 -24.35 12.68
N ASP A 22 2.37 -24.78 11.42
CA ASP A 22 3.55 -25.50 10.91
C ASP A 22 4.84 -24.69 11.15
N PRO A 23 5.95 -25.33 11.55
CA PRO A 23 7.18 -24.63 11.95
C PRO A 23 7.77 -23.73 10.85
N LYS A 24 7.66 -24.14 9.57
CA LYS A 24 8.09 -23.32 8.43
C LYS A 24 7.29 -22.02 8.28
N LEU A 25 6.00 -22.04 8.61
CA LEU A 25 5.14 -20.85 8.54
C LEU A 25 5.46 -19.86 9.67
N ARG A 26 5.85 -20.36 10.84
CA ARG A 26 6.30 -19.50 11.95
C ARG A 26 7.57 -18.76 11.59
N ASP A 27 8.53 -19.44 10.98
CA ASP A 27 9.79 -18.81 10.58
C ASP A 27 9.59 -17.78 9.46
N TYR A 28 8.67 -18.06 8.52
CA TYR A 28 8.29 -17.09 7.49
C TYR A 28 7.61 -15.87 8.10
N LEU A 29 6.63 -16.07 8.98
CA LEU A 29 5.95 -14.99 9.68
C LEU A 29 6.94 -14.16 10.51
N ARG A 30 7.86 -14.78 11.25
CA ARG A 30 8.91 -14.05 11.99
C ARG A 30 9.85 -13.24 11.10
N ARG A 31 10.10 -13.71 9.87
CA ARG A 31 11.02 -13.07 8.92
C ARG A 31 10.36 -11.93 8.14
N GLU A 32 9.07 -12.10 7.82
CA GLU A 32 8.36 -11.27 6.86
C GLU A 32 7.26 -10.41 7.51
N SER A 33 6.89 -10.66 8.77
CA SER A 33 5.89 -9.84 9.44
C SER A 33 6.48 -8.49 9.87
N PRO A 34 5.87 -7.37 9.46
CA PRO A 34 6.31 -6.03 9.89
C PRO A 34 6.02 -5.77 11.38
N ILE A 35 5.22 -6.62 12.03
CA ILE A 35 4.81 -6.53 13.42
C ILE A 35 5.37 -7.76 14.16
N LYS A 36 6.16 -7.52 15.21
CA LYS A 36 6.67 -8.59 16.09
C LYS A 36 5.63 -8.89 17.16
N TYR A 37 5.13 -10.12 17.20
CA TYR A 37 4.27 -10.59 18.27
C TYR A 37 5.14 -10.96 19.48
N THR A 38 5.03 -10.21 20.57
CA THR A 38 5.58 -10.57 21.88
C THR A 38 4.61 -11.50 22.60
N THR A 39 5.06 -12.71 22.90
CA THR A 39 4.33 -13.67 23.75
C THR A 39 4.31 -13.15 25.19
N GLU A 40 3.18 -13.29 25.89
CA GLU A 40 2.91 -12.71 27.22
C GLU A 40 3.79 -13.24 28.38
N GLU A 41 4.78 -14.12 28.12
CA GLU A 41 5.66 -14.66 29.16
C GLU A 41 6.81 -13.71 29.58
N GLU A 42 7.08 -12.62 28.85
CA GLU A 42 8.14 -11.65 29.21
C GLU A 42 7.65 -10.40 29.96
N GLN A 43 6.35 -10.28 30.30
CA GLN A 43 5.82 -9.06 30.96
C GLN A 43 5.78 -9.10 32.50
N HIS A 44 6.27 -10.16 33.16
CA HIS A 44 6.32 -10.24 34.62
C HIS A 44 7.73 -10.08 35.21
N GLN A 45 8.40 -8.96 34.91
CA GLN A 45 9.42 -8.41 35.82
C GLN A 45 9.76 -6.97 35.42
N THR A 46 9.06 -6.00 36.03
CA THR A 46 9.60 -4.77 36.65
C THR A 46 8.41 -3.91 37.07
N GLN A 47 7.86 -4.18 38.26
CA GLN A 47 7.09 -3.19 39.01
C GLN A 47 8.06 -2.52 39.97
N ASN A 48 8.28 -1.21 39.80
CA ASN A 48 8.66 -0.30 40.87
C ASN A 48 8.14 1.10 40.49
N PRO A 49 7.29 1.72 41.32
CA PRO A 49 6.80 3.09 41.09
C PRO A 49 7.78 4.13 41.66
N PRO A 50 7.96 5.29 40.99
CA PRO A 50 8.39 6.48 41.68
C PRO A 50 7.26 7.51 41.79
N GLU A 51 7.22 8.04 43.01
CA GLU A 51 6.43 9.07 43.63
C GLU A 51 6.41 10.42 42.87
N GLN A 52 5.37 11.20 43.13
CA GLN A 52 5.12 12.57 42.65
C GLN A 52 6.29 13.53 42.89
N ALA A 53 6.54 14.42 41.93
CA ALA A 53 6.98 15.79 42.24
C ALA A 53 6.53 16.76 41.13
N GLU A 54 5.52 17.54 41.44
CA GLU A 54 5.07 18.71 40.69
C GLU A 54 6.12 19.83 40.79
N LYS A 55 6.54 20.42 39.66
CA LYS A 55 7.19 21.74 39.57
C LYS A 55 7.24 22.24 38.12
N GLN A 56 6.53 23.32 37.83
CA GLN A 56 6.79 24.27 36.73
C GLN A 56 7.37 25.57 37.35
N PRO A 57 7.93 26.50 36.56
CA PRO A 57 8.79 26.39 35.37
C PRO A 57 10.14 27.15 35.59
N PRO A 58 11.01 27.24 34.57
CA PRO A 58 11.24 28.59 34.04
C PRO A 58 11.33 28.66 32.51
N GLN A 59 10.93 29.82 31.98
CA GLN A 59 11.25 30.32 30.64
C GLN A 59 12.78 30.49 30.52
N GLU A 60 13.38 30.06 29.41
CA GLU A 60 14.09 30.93 28.47
C GLU A 60 14.89 30.16 27.40
N SER A 61 14.82 30.71 26.19
CA SER A 61 15.93 30.87 25.23
C SER A 61 16.57 29.66 24.57
N ALA A 62 16.17 29.47 23.30
CA ALA A 62 16.99 29.18 22.13
C ALA A 62 18.37 28.53 22.36
N THR A 63 18.45 27.23 22.07
CA THR A 63 19.64 26.61 21.49
C THR A 63 19.23 25.76 20.29
N ALA A 64 19.88 26.02 19.17
CA ALA A 64 19.85 25.18 17.98
C ALA A 64 20.60 23.89 18.33
N ASP A 65 19.86 22.82 18.56
CA ASP A 65 20.38 21.47 18.74
C ASP A 65 19.51 20.53 17.92
N ASP A 66 20.17 19.62 17.22
CA ASP A 66 19.66 18.50 16.40
C ASP A 66 18.59 17.65 17.13
N LYS A 67 17.40 18.22 17.29
CA LYS A 67 16.21 17.51 17.77
C LYS A 67 15.31 17.19 16.59
N PRO A 68 14.73 15.97 16.54
CA PRO A 68 13.75 15.63 15.53
C PRO A 68 12.60 16.65 15.54
N PRO A 69 12.05 17.00 14.37
CA PRO A 69 11.07 18.07 14.26
C PRO A 69 9.88 17.79 15.18
N LEU A 70 9.60 18.72 16.09
CA LEU A 70 8.49 18.61 17.06
C LEU A 70 7.10 18.63 16.39
N VAL A 71 7.04 19.03 15.12
CA VAL A 71 5.83 19.22 14.34
C VAL A 71 6.01 18.63 12.93
N PRO A 72 4.93 18.13 12.33
CA PRO A 72 4.98 17.63 10.96
C PRO A 72 5.34 18.77 9.97
N PRO A 73 5.98 18.44 8.84
CA PRO A 73 6.41 19.42 7.84
C PRO A 73 5.25 20.16 7.17
N GLN A 74 4.03 19.62 7.24
CA GLN A 74 2.80 20.28 6.78
C GLN A 74 2.34 21.40 7.72
N SER A 75 2.97 21.56 8.88
CA SER A 75 2.66 22.65 9.80
C SER A 75 3.24 23.99 9.32
N LEU A 76 2.45 25.05 9.45
CA LEU A 76 2.83 26.40 9.04
C LEU A 76 3.89 27.04 9.98
N PHE A 77 4.07 26.48 11.17
CA PHE A 77 4.95 26.97 12.23
C PHE A 77 5.92 25.89 12.69
N PRO A 78 7.09 25.74 12.03
CA PRO A 78 8.08 24.70 12.35
C PRO A 78 8.76 24.89 13.71
N ASP A 79 8.67 26.10 14.25
CA ASP A 79 9.17 26.59 15.54
C ASP A 79 8.48 25.96 16.77
N GLY A 80 7.54 25.04 16.56
CA GLY A 80 7.01 24.17 17.63
C GLY A 80 6.03 24.84 18.59
N ARG A 81 5.73 26.14 18.43
CA ARG A 81 4.76 26.89 19.26
C ARG A 81 3.39 26.21 19.37
N TYR A 82 2.94 25.63 18.27
CA TYR A 82 1.65 24.94 18.17
C TYR A 82 1.78 23.42 18.20
N ALA A 83 2.90 22.87 18.66
CA ALA A 83 3.13 21.42 18.71
C ALA A 83 2.02 20.69 19.50
N HIS A 84 1.43 21.34 20.50
CA HIS A 84 0.33 20.78 21.28
C HIS A 84 -0.94 20.52 20.45
N LEU A 85 -1.23 21.31 19.41
CA LEU A 85 -2.39 21.10 18.52
C LEU A 85 -2.23 19.84 17.66
N TRP A 86 -0.98 19.50 17.31
CA TRP A 86 -0.65 18.33 16.49
C TRP A 86 -0.67 17.03 17.28
N LYS A 87 -0.55 17.07 18.61
CA LYS A 87 -0.54 15.86 19.46
C LYS A 87 -1.82 15.04 19.36
N THR A 88 -2.96 15.69 19.15
CA THR A 88 -4.27 15.05 19.04
C THR A 88 -4.85 15.12 17.63
N TYR A 89 -4.09 15.66 16.67
CA TYR A 89 -4.57 15.81 15.31
C TYR A 89 -4.63 14.43 14.64
N ARG A 90 -5.80 14.09 14.10
CA ARG A 90 -5.96 12.98 13.16
C ARG A 90 -6.26 13.54 11.77
N PRO A 91 -5.54 13.12 10.73
CA PRO A 91 -5.85 13.52 9.37
C PRO A 91 -7.23 12.99 8.97
N LEU A 92 -7.94 13.79 8.16
CA LEU A 92 -9.30 13.46 7.70
C LEU A 92 -9.36 12.07 7.04
N ALA A 93 -8.33 11.69 6.28
CA ALA A 93 -8.26 10.39 5.62
C ALA A 93 -8.32 9.19 6.60
N GLU A 94 -7.73 9.32 7.80
CA GLU A 94 -7.80 8.28 8.84
C GLU A 94 -9.19 8.21 9.46
N ILE A 95 -9.80 9.38 9.74
CA ILE A 95 -11.15 9.45 10.29
C ILE A 95 -12.16 8.86 9.29
N GLU A 96 -12.07 9.23 8.02
CA GLU A 96 -12.92 8.69 6.96
C GLU A 96 -12.72 7.17 6.81
N ALA A 97 -11.48 6.68 6.87
CA ALA A 97 -11.19 5.24 6.81
C ALA A 97 -11.76 4.46 8.01
N GLU A 98 -11.76 5.04 9.21
CA GLU A 98 -12.38 4.46 10.41
C GLU A 98 -13.91 4.45 10.32
N THR A 99 -14.52 5.51 9.77
CA THR A 99 -15.99 5.62 9.65
C THR A 99 -16.60 4.85 8.48
N LYS A 100 -15.77 4.41 7.52
CA LYS A 100 -16.24 3.63 6.36
C LYS A 100 -16.69 2.24 6.78
N THR A 101 -17.85 1.85 6.26
CA THR A 101 -18.34 0.48 6.35
C THR A 101 -17.42 -0.47 5.56
N ASP A 102 -17.41 -1.75 5.93
CA ASP A 102 -16.59 -2.75 5.21
C ASP A 102 -16.98 -2.85 3.73
N HIS A 103 -18.25 -2.58 3.39
CA HIS A 103 -18.70 -2.53 2.01
C HIS A 103 -18.06 -1.38 1.23
N GLU A 104 -18.02 -0.18 1.81
CA GLU A 104 -17.39 0.99 1.17
C GLU A 104 -15.89 0.79 0.97
N LYS A 105 -15.20 0.17 1.94
CA LYS A 105 -13.77 -0.18 1.81
C LYS A 105 -13.54 -1.11 0.61
N LEU A 106 -14.38 -2.13 0.44
CA LEU A 106 -14.28 -3.05 -0.69
C LEU A 106 -14.54 -2.35 -2.04
N MET A 107 -15.52 -1.44 -2.07
CA MET A 107 -15.82 -0.66 -3.28
C MET A 107 -14.66 0.28 -3.64
N ASP A 108 -14.06 0.95 -2.66
CA ASP A 108 -12.89 1.80 -2.85
C ASP A 108 -11.71 1.02 -3.46
N VAL A 109 -11.44 -0.20 -2.98
CA VAL A 109 -10.37 -1.05 -3.55
C VAL A 109 -10.67 -1.44 -4.99
N LEU A 110 -11.91 -1.83 -5.28
CA LEU A 110 -12.34 -2.19 -6.63
C LEU A 110 -12.21 -1.01 -7.59
N ASP A 111 -12.65 0.17 -7.17
CA ASP A 111 -12.63 1.36 -8.01
C ASP A 111 -11.22 1.91 -8.19
N ALA A 112 -10.37 1.86 -7.15
CA ALA A 112 -8.95 2.14 -7.28
C ALA A 112 -8.27 1.17 -8.27
N TYR A 113 -8.60 -0.13 -8.22
CA TYR A 113 -8.07 -1.12 -9.16
C TYR A 113 -8.53 -0.85 -10.60
N LYS A 114 -9.82 -0.61 -10.82
CA LYS A 114 -10.36 -0.26 -12.15
C LYS A 114 -9.76 1.04 -12.67
N GLY A 115 -9.63 2.05 -11.82
CA GLY A 115 -9.03 3.34 -12.14
C GLY A 115 -7.59 3.18 -12.61
N ARG A 116 -6.76 2.44 -11.85
CA ARG A 116 -5.39 2.12 -12.26
C ARG A 116 -5.35 1.36 -13.58
N LYS A 117 -6.19 0.34 -13.75
CA LYS A 117 -6.25 -0.44 -15.00
C LYS A 117 -6.63 0.43 -16.20
N ALA A 118 -7.56 1.36 -16.03
CA ALA A 118 -7.94 2.30 -17.09
C ALA A 118 -6.81 3.26 -17.45
N GLN A 119 -6.08 3.78 -16.46
CA GLN A 119 -4.94 4.67 -16.71
C GLN A 119 -3.77 3.94 -17.36
N ILE A 120 -3.46 2.72 -16.91
CA ILE A 120 -2.45 1.85 -17.53
C ILE A 120 -2.85 1.54 -18.99
N GLY A 121 -4.12 1.26 -19.25
CA GLY A 121 -4.61 1.02 -20.61
C GLY A 121 -4.44 2.24 -21.52
N ARG A 122 -4.70 3.45 -21.03
CA ARG A 122 -4.48 4.69 -21.79
C ARG A 122 -3.00 4.92 -22.09
N ALA A 123 -2.16 4.81 -21.06
CA ALA A 123 -0.71 4.95 -21.22
C ALA A 123 -0.11 3.88 -22.16
N ALA A 124 -0.64 2.65 -22.12
CA ALA A 124 -0.21 1.59 -23.02
C ALA A 124 -0.55 1.90 -24.49
N LEU A 125 -1.70 2.53 -24.77
CA LEU A 125 -2.04 2.97 -26.12
C LEU A 125 -1.14 4.11 -26.60
N GLU A 126 -0.80 5.07 -25.72
CA GLU A 126 0.13 6.15 -26.03
C GLU A 126 1.54 5.61 -26.32
N ASN A 127 2.01 4.65 -25.53
CA ASN A 127 3.30 4.00 -25.73
C ASN A 127 3.35 3.12 -27.00
N CYS A 128 2.21 2.65 -27.48
CA CYS A 128 2.09 1.78 -28.67
C CYS A 128 1.47 2.49 -29.87
N ALA A 129 1.47 3.83 -29.86
CA ALA A 129 0.86 4.64 -30.91
C ALA A 129 1.49 4.40 -32.29
N ASP A 130 2.81 4.17 -32.36
CA ASP A 130 3.50 3.90 -33.62
C ASP A 130 3.01 2.62 -34.29
N GLU A 131 2.88 1.52 -33.53
CA GLU A 131 2.35 0.25 -34.05
C GLU A 131 0.88 0.38 -34.47
N GLN A 132 0.11 1.23 -33.79
CA GLN A 132 -1.27 1.55 -34.19
C GLN A 132 -1.31 2.31 -35.52
N MET A 133 -0.39 3.24 -35.73
CA MET A 133 -0.25 3.98 -36.99
C MET A 133 0.21 3.07 -38.12
N ASP A 134 1.12 2.14 -37.88
CA ASP A 134 1.58 1.14 -38.86
C ASP A 134 0.46 0.21 -39.31
N TRP A 135 -0.37 -0.26 -38.37
CA TRP A 135 -1.56 -1.04 -38.72
C TRP A 135 -2.54 -0.22 -39.56
N ALA A 136 -2.82 1.02 -39.17
CA ALA A 136 -3.70 1.92 -39.93
C ALA A 136 -3.15 2.23 -41.34
N ALA A 137 -1.83 2.41 -41.47
CA ALA A 137 -1.15 2.63 -42.74
C ALA A 137 -1.26 1.40 -43.65
N CYS A 138 -1.05 0.20 -43.11
CA CYS A 138 -1.21 -1.05 -43.85
C CYS A 138 -2.64 -1.22 -44.37
N MET A 139 -3.65 -0.95 -43.54
CA MET A 139 -5.06 -1.05 -43.93
C MET A 139 -5.42 -0.06 -45.05
N LYS A 140 -4.82 1.14 -45.06
CA LYS A 140 -5.08 2.20 -46.04
C LYS A 140 -4.35 1.97 -47.37
N GLY A 141 -3.09 1.58 -47.34
CA GLY A 141 -2.22 1.58 -48.53
C GLY A 141 -1.08 0.56 -48.52
N GLY A 142 -1.16 -0.47 -47.68
CA GLY A 142 -0.12 -1.50 -47.57
C GLY A 142 -0.03 -2.43 -48.79
N GLU A 143 0.95 -3.33 -48.74
CA GLU A 143 1.14 -4.38 -49.73
C GLU A 143 -0.15 -5.21 -49.90
N TRP A 144 -0.46 -5.61 -51.14
CA TRP A 144 -1.70 -6.32 -51.45
C TRP A 144 -1.83 -7.66 -50.69
N THR A 145 -0.72 -8.37 -50.47
CA THR A 145 -0.67 -9.63 -49.72
C THR A 145 -1.00 -9.42 -48.24
N ASP A 146 -0.43 -8.38 -47.61
CA ASP A 146 -0.70 -8.03 -46.22
C ASP A 146 -2.16 -7.55 -46.06
N ARG A 147 -2.70 -6.79 -47.02
CA ARG A 147 -4.13 -6.40 -47.03
C ARG A 147 -5.06 -7.60 -47.18
N MET A 148 -4.71 -8.59 -48.01
CA MET A 148 -5.48 -9.83 -48.15
C MET A 148 -5.60 -10.59 -46.82
N THR A 149 -4.60 -10.44 -45.94
CA THR A 149 -4.60 -11.02 -44.58
C THR A 149 -5.03 -10.04 -43.49
N MET A 150 -5.61 -8.89 -43.85
CA MET A 150 -6.04 -7.84 -42.91
C MET A 150 -4.92 -7.34 -42.01
N CYS A 151 -3.70 -7.22 -42.55
CA CYS A 151 -2.53 -6.67 -41.84
C CYS A 151 -2.20 -7.42 -40.53
N ARG A 152 -2.36 -8.75 -40.52
CA ARG A 152 -2.15 -9.61 -39.34
C ARG A 152 -0.80 -9.38 -38.65
N LYS A 153 0.26 -9.14 -39.40
CA LYS A 153 1.60 -8.91 -38.83
C LYS A 153 1.64 -7.63 -38.00
N GLN A 154 1.05 -6.55 -38.52
CA GLN A 154 0.99 -5.25 -37.87
C GLN A 154 0.08 -5.31 -36.63
N VAL A 155 -1.07 -6.01 -36.73
CA VAL A 155 -1.96 -6.26 -35.59
C VAL A 155 -1.23 -7.02 -34.46
N GLN A 156 -0.49 -8.08 -34.80
CA GLN A 156 0.26 -8.85 -33.79
C GLN A 156 1.33 -8.03 -33.09
N ARG A 157 1.99 -7.09 -33.78
CA ARG A 157 2.97 -6.19 -33.16
C ARG A 157 2.29 -5.22 -32.20
N PHE A 158 1.19 -4.61 -32.62
CA PHE A 158 0.37 -3.77 -31.74
C PHE A 158 -0.12 -4.52 -30.50
N GLU A 159 -0.69 -5.72 -30.67
CA GLU A 159 -1.17 -6.53 -29.55
C GLU A 159 -0.05 -6.90 -28.58
N ARG A 160 1.12 -7.27 -29.10
CA ARG A 160 2.30 -7.57 -28.27
C ARG A 160 2.75 -6.34 -27.49
N CYS A 161 2.87 -5.19 -28.14
CA CYS A 161 3.22 -3.93 -27.48
C CYS A 161 2.20 -3.61 -26.37
N TYR A 162 0.91 -3.65 -26.69
CA TYR A 162 -0.16 -3.34 -25.76
C TYR A 162 -0.21 -4.29 -24.56
N MET A 163 -0.04 -5.60 -24.77
CA MET A 163 -0.04 -6.59 -23.69
C MET A 163 1.19 -6.45 -22.80
N THR A 164 2.37 -6.19 -23.36
CA THR A 164 3.57 -5.92 -22.57
C THR A 164 3.41 -4.64 -21.74
N GLN A 165 2.89 -3.56 -22.33
CA GLN A 165 2.72 -2.28 -21.64
C GLN A 165 1.58 -2.29 -20.61
N SER A 166 0.47 -2.97 -20.89
CA SER A 166 -0.68 -3.03 -19.97
C SER A 166 -0.44 -3.91 -18.74
N VAL A 167 0.56 -4.80 -18.79
CA VAL A 167 0.99 -5.63 -17.67
C VAL A 167 2.20 -5.02 -16.95
N CYS A 168 3.12 -4.38 -17.68
CA CYS A 168 4.42 -3.99 -17.17
C CYS A 168 4.71 -2.48 -17.16
N SER A 169 3.66 -1.65 -17.20
CA SER A 169 3.86 -0.20 -17.22
C SER A 169 4.65 0.27 -15.99
N PRO A 170 5.80 0.95 -16.18
CA PRO A 170 6.67 1.39 -15.08
C PRO A 170 6.01 2.44 -14.16
N LEU A 171 4.91 3.08 -14.59
CA LEU A 171 4.09 3.93 -13.72
C LEU A 171 3.43 3.16 -12.56
N SER A 172 3.24 1.84 -12.70
CA SER A 172 2.72 1.01 -11.60
C SER A 172 3.81 0.71 -10.56
N LEU A 173 5.08 0.64 -10.98
CA LEU A 173 6.20 0.38 -10.08
C LEU A 173 6.53 1.58 -9.18
N THR A 174 6.36 2.82 -9.66
CA THR A 174 6.72 4.02 -8.88
C THR A 174 5.74 4.34 -7.74
N MET A 175 4.49 3.85 -7.77
CA MET A 175 3.54 4.07 -6.68
C MET A 175 3.47 2.95 -5.64
N VAL A 176 4.01 1.76 -5.91
CA VAL A 176 3.82 0.60 -5.02
C VAL A 176 5.11 0.13 -4.35
N GLY A 177 6.30 0.62 -4.74
CA GLY A 177 7.56 0.20 -4.10
C GLY A 177 7.83 -1.32 -4.23
N VAL A 178 7.08 -2.00 -5.09
CA VAL A 178 7.23 -3.43 -5.37
C VAL A 178 8.14 -3.52 -6.58
N VAL A 179 9.41 -3.81 -6.29
CA VAL A 179 10.39 -4.30 -7.26
C VAL A 179 10.02 -5.75 -7.58
N GLY A 180 8.95 -5.94 -8.34
CA GLY A 180 8.53 -7.24 -8.88
C GLY A 180 8.57 -7.15 -10.39
N GLY A 181 9.46 -7.94 -11.00
CA GLY A 181 9.86 -7.82 -12.39
C GLY A 181 8.71 -7.86 -13.41
N CYS A 182 8.96 -7.16 -14.51
CA CYS A 182 8.74 -7.71 -15.83
C CYS A 182 9.67 -8.92 -16.02
#